data_AF-A0A349R3K6-F1
#
_entry.id   AF-A0A349R3K6-F1
#
_cell.length_a   1.000
_cell.length_b   1.000
_cell.length_c   1.000
_cell.angle_alpha   90.00
_cell.angle_beta   90.00
_cell.angle_gamma   90.00
#
_symmetry.space_group_name_H-M   'P 1'
#
loop_
_entity.id
_entity.type
_entity.pdbx_description
1 polymer ?
#
loop_
_entity_poly.entity_id
_entity_poly.type
_entity_poly.pdbx_seq_one_letter_code
_entity_poly.pdbx_strand_id
1 'polypeptide(L)'
;MATRNNSKKWLLFLKRTILGLAVLIALIGLYMMHPQFGKRPSGERLQRIQLSKQFKGGKFQNSSPTPQLTQPWTVALYDYFFKR
;
A
#
# COMPACT_ATOMS: atom_id res chain seq x y z
N MET A 1 0.02 37.20 32.07
CA MET A 1 -0.90 36.21 31.47
C MET A 1 -0.08 35.04 30.93
N ALA A 2 -0.27 33.83 31.46
CA ALA A 2 0.60 32.67 31.19
C ALA A 2 0.04 31.76 30.08
N THR A 3 0.65 31.80 28.89
CA THR A 3 0.32 30.95 27.74
C THR A 3 1.28 29.75 27.58
N ARG A 4 1.60 29.03 28.67
CA ARG A 4 2.73 28.07 28.69
C ARG A 4 2.36 26.57 28.68
N ASN A 5 1.09 26.17 28.53
CA ASN A 5 0.71 24.74 28.64
C ASN A 5 0.08 24.11 27.37
N ASN A 6 -0.32 24.89 26.37
CA ASN A 6 -1.05 24.36 25.22
C ASN A 6 -0.13 23.78 24.13
N SER A 7 1.07 24.34 23.95
CA SER A 7 2.05 23.85 22.97
C SER A 7 2.55 22.44 23.29
N LYS A 8 2.82 22.15 24.57
CA LYS A 8 3.25 20.80 25.00
C LYS A 8 2.17 19.75 24.79
N LYS A 9 0.90 20.08 25.09
CA LYS A 9 -0.24 19.19 24.83
C LYS A 9 -0.43 18.93 23.34
N TRP A 10 -0.27 19.95 22.50
CA TRP A 10 -0.35 19.82 21.05
C TRP A 10 0.80 18.98 20.48
N LEU A 11 2.03 19.19 20.96
CA LEU A 11 3.18 18.35 20.60
C LEU A 11 2.99 16.90 21.04
N LEU A 12 2.42 16.66 22.23
CA LEU A 12 2.06 15.32 22.70
C LEU A 12 0.99 14.66 21.82
N PHE A 13 -0.05 15.41 21.43
CA PHE A 13 -1.06 14.94 20.49
C PHE A 13 -0.45 14.56 19.14
N LEU A 14 0.38 15.45 18.57
CA LEU A 14 1.07 15.20 17.31
C LEU A 14 2.00 13.98 17.38
N LYS A 15 2.73 13.81 18.49
CA LYS A 15 3.55 12.61 18.70
C LYS A 15 2.72 11.33 18.73
N ARG A 16 1.55 11.35 19.38
CA ARG A 16 0.64 10.20 19.44
C ARG A 16 0.04 9.87 18.07
N THR A 17 -0.36 10.88 17.29
CA THR A 17 -0.89 10.65 15.95
C THR A 17 0.18 10.09 15.01
N ILE A 18 1.40 10.63 15.04
CA ILE A 18 2.54 10.10 14.28
C ILE A 18 2.84 8.65 14.68
N LEU A 19 2.87 8.36 15.98
CA LEU A 19 3.09 7.00 16.48
C LEU A 19 1.99 6.03 16.01
N GLY A 20 0.72 6.45 16.08
CA GLY A 20 -0.41 5.65 15.59
C GLY A 20 -0.32 5.36 14.10
N LEU A 21 0.04 6.36 13.28
CA LEU A 21 0.25 6.18 11.85
C LEU A 21 1.41 5.23 11.55
N ALA A 22 2.53 5.35 12.28
CA ALA A 22 3.68 4.45 12.13
C ALA A 22 3.31 2.99 12.45
N VAL A 23 2.55 2.77 13.53
CA VAL A 23 2.04 1.43 13.89
C VAL A 23 1.11 0.90 12.80
N LEU A 24 0.19 1.72 12.29
CA LEU A 24 -0.72 1.32 11.21
C LEU A 24 0.04 0.91 9.94
N ILE A 25 1.04 1.69 9.53
CA ILE A 25 1.87 1.38 8.36
C ILE A 25 2.62 0.04 8.57
N ALA A 26 3.16 -0.19 9.77
CA ALA A 26 3.82 -1.45 10.09
C ALA A 26 2.88 -2.65 10.00
N LEU A 27 1.66 -2.54 10.53
CA LEU A 27 0.63 -3.59 10.44
C LEU A 27 0.24 -3.89 8.99
N ILE A 28 0.05 -2.86 8.16
CA ILE A 28 -0.22 -3.03 6.72
C ILE A 28 0.95 -3.75 6.05
N GLY A 29 2.19 -3.36 6.36
CA GLY A 29 3.40 -3.99 5.84
C GLY A 29 3.49 -5.49 6.16
N LEU A 30 3.14 -5.87 7.40
CA LEU A 30 3.07 -7.27 7.83
C LEU A 30 1.95 -8.02 7.12
N TYR A 31 0.77 -7.41 7.00
CA TYR A 31 -0.37 -8.02 6.29
C TYR A 31 -0.05 -8.28 4.81
N MET A 32 0.70 -7.40 4.15
CA MET A 32 1.19 -7.60 2.78
C MET A 32 2.22 -8.74 2.64
N MET A 33 2.76 -9.27 3.73
CA MET A 33 3.62 -10.46 3.73
C MET A 33 2.85 -11.76 3.99
N HIS A 34 1.52 -11.69 4.14
CA HIS A 34 0.68 -12.86 4.36
C HIS A 34 0.72 -13.82 3.15
N PRO A 35 0.79 -15.16 3.35
CA PRO A 35 0.92 -16.15 2.27
C PRO A 35 -0.15 -16.06 1.18
N GLN A 36 -1.35 -15.55 1.49
CA GLN A 36 -2.46 -15.33 0.55
C GLN A 36 -2.07 -14.43 -0.64
N PHE A 37 -1.11 -13.51 -0.45
CA PHE A 37 -0.61 -12.63 -1.50
C PHE A 37 0.57 -13.23 -2.28
N GLY A 38 1.03 -14.41 -1.87
CA GLY A 38 2.18 -15.09 -2.46
C GLY A 38 3.53 -14.53 -2.00
N LYS A 39 4.60 -15.22 -2.42
CA LYS A 39 5.98 -14.88 -2.04
C LYS A 39 6.57 -13.84 -2.99
N ARG A 40 7.32 -12.87 -2.43
CA ARG A 40 8.13 -11.93 -3.20
C ARG A 40 9.14 -12.70 -4.09
N PRO A 41 9.34 -12.28 -5.36
CA PRO A 41 10.31 -12.93 -6.23
C PRO A 41 11.72 -12.83 -5.63
N SER A 42 12.45 -13.94 -5.65
CA SER A 42 13.81 -14.07 -5.11
C SER A 42 14.64 -15.03 -5.97
N GLY A 43 15.96 -14.96 -5.86
CA GLY A 43 16.90 -15.83 -6.59
C GLY A 43 16.72 -15.77 -8.11
N GLU A 44 16.77 -16.93 -8.75
CA GLU A 44 16.62 -17.09 -10.21
C GLU A 44 15.31 -16.50 -10.76
N ARG A 45 14.23 -16.57 -9.98
CA ARG A 45 12.94 -16.00 -10.39
C ARG A 45 13.00 -14.48 -10.48
N LEU A 46 13.72 -13.83 -9.57
CA LEU A 46 13.93 -12.38 -9.61
C LEU A 46 14.79 -11.99 -10.81
N GLN A 47 15.89 -12.71 -11.04
CA GLN A 47 16.78 -12.47 -12.19
C GLN A 47 16.03 -12.59 -13.52
N ARG A 48 15.19 -13.63 -13.66
CA ARG A 48 14.35 -13.81 -14.86
C ARG A 48 13.40 -12.64 -15.10
N ILE A 49 12.80 -12.11 -14.03
CA ILE A 49 11.92 -10.92 -14.13
C ILE A 49 12.73 -9.71 -14.58
N GLN A 50 13.89 -9.46 -13.96
CA GLN A 50 14.75 -8.32 -14.27
C GLN A 50 15.32 -8.35 -15.70
N LEU A 51 15.65 -9.53 -16.22
CA LEU A 51 16.13 -9.74 -17.58
C LEU A 51 15.03 -9.67 -18.64
N SER A 52 13.76 -9.64 -18.23
CA SER A 52 12.64 -9.54 -19.17
C SER A 52 12.65 -8.20 -19.90
N LYS A 53 12.41 -8.22 -21.22
CA LYS A 53 12.20 -7.01 -22.03
C LYS A 53 11.06 -6.11 -21.50
N GLN A 54 10.15 -6.70 -20.72
CA GLN A 54 8.99 -6.01 -20.13
C GLN A 54 9.29 -5.37 -18.76
N PHE A 55 10.46 -5.64 -18.18
CA PHE A 55 10.89 -4.99 -16.93
C PHE A 55 11.58 -3.67 -17.26
N LYS A 56 10.86 -2.56 -17.09
CA LYS A 56 11.33 -1.21 -17.46
C LYS A 56 10.99 -0.21 -16.35
N GLY A 57 11.95 0.63 -15.98
CA GLY A 57 11.75 1.65 -14.94
C GLY A 57 11.46 1.05 -13.56
N GLY A 58 12.06 -0.09 -13.24
CA GLY A 58 11.94 -0.73 -11.92
C GLY A 58 10.65 -1.52 -11.69
N LYS A 59 9.79 -1.66 -12.70
CA LYS A 59 8.55 -2.43 -12.62
C LYS A 59 8.29 -3.22 -13.89
N PHE A 60 7.50 -4.29 -13.77
CA PHE A 60 7.02 -5.03 -14.92
C PHE A 60 5.91 -4.23 -15.62
N GLN A 61 5.97 -4.15 -16.95
CA GLN A 61 4.98 -3.48 -17.78
C GLN A 61 4.33 -4.51 -18.70
N ASN A 62 3.00 -4.55 -18.74
CA ASN A 62 2.29 -5.47 -19.64
C ASN A 62 2.44 -5.01 -21.10
N SER A 63 2.48 -5.96 -22.02
CA SER A 63 2.64 -5.67 -23.46
C SER A 63 1.38 -5.04 -24.08
N SER A 64 0.21 -5.32 -23.51
CA SER A 64 -1.06 -4.68 -23.85
C SER A 64 -1.56 -3.84 -22.67
N PRO A 65 -2.39 -2.81 -22.93
CA PRO A 65 -3.05 -2.07 -21.87
C PRO A 65 -3.93 -2.99 -21.03
N THR A 66 -3.60 -3.15 -19.76
CA THR A 66 -4.42 -3.83 -18.77
C THR A 66 -4.89 -2.79 -17.77
N PRO A 67 -6.13 -2.28 -17.90
CA PRO A 67 -6.65 -1.34 -16.93
C PRO A 67 -6.68 -1.99 -15.55
N GLN A 68 -6.41 -1.20 -14.51
CA GLN A 68 -6.33 -1.70 -13.14
C GLN A 68 -7.69 -2.23 -12.65
N LEU A 69 -8.78 -1.71 -13.20
CA LEU A 69 -10.14 -2.16 -12.97
C LEU A 69 -10.79 -2.47 -14.32
N THR A 70 -11.54 -3.56 -14.38
CA THR A 70 -12.33 -3.93 -15.56
C THR A 70 -13.55 -3.03 -15.75
N GLN A 71 -13.96 -2.31 -14.70
CA GLN A 71 -15.09 -1.38 -14.69
C GLN A 71 -14.81 -0.19 -13.75
N PRO A 72 -15.58 0.91 -13.82
CA PRO A 72 -15.42 2.05 -12.91
C PRO A 72 -15.51 1.60 -11.45
N TRP A 73 -14.69 2.21 -10.59
CA TRP A 73 -14.60 1.85 -9.17
C TRP A 73 -15.97 1.93 -8.45
N THR A 74 -16.82 2.87 -8.84
CA THR A 74 -18.18 3.02 -8.32
C THR A 74 -19.06 1.80 -8.60
N VAL A 75 -18.98 1.27 -9.83
CA VAL A 75 -19.72 0.08 -10.26
C VAL A 75 -19.18 -1.16 -9.56
N ALA A 76 -17.85 -1.32 -9.50
CA ALA A 76 -17.20 -2.43 -8.78
C ALA A 76 -17.58 -2.49 -7.30
N LEU A 77 -17.62 -1.35 -6.61
CA LEU A 77 -18.04 -1.32 -5.21
C LEU A 77 -19.53 -1.61 -5.05
N TYR A 78 -20.38 -1.05 -5.92
CA TYR A 78 -21.82 -1.33 -5.88
C TYR A 78 -22.09 -2.83 -6.07
N ASP A 79 -21.47 -3.46 -7.07
CA ASP A 79 -21.63 -4.88 -7.35
C ASP A 79 -21.17 -5.75 -6.16
N TYR A 80 -20.02 -5.43 -5.55
CA TYR A 80 -19.48 -6.17 -4.40
C TYR A 80 -20.38 -6.15 -3.17
N PHE A 81 -20.98 -4.98 -2.85
CA PHE A 81 -21.76 -4.82 -1.62
C PHE A 81 -23.25 -5.16 -1.79
N PHE A 82 -23.84 -4.92 -2.97
CA PHE A 82 -25.30 -4.94 -3.14
C PHE A 82 -25.82 -5.92 -4.18
N LYS A 83 -24.96 -6.42 -5.07
CA LYS A 83 -25.34 -7.32 -6.16
C LYS A 83 -24.86 -8.76 -5.96
N ARG A 84 -24.38 -9.04 -4.76
CA ARG A 84 -24.06 -10.39 -4.30
C ARG A 84 -25.32 -11.22 -4.11
#